data_AF-A0A9P8F3V2-F1
#
_entry.id   AF-A0A9P8F3V2-F1
#
_cell.length_a   1.000
_cell.length_b   1.000
_cell.length_c   1.000
_cell.angle_alpha   90.00
_cell.angle_beta   90.00
_cell.angle_gamma   90.00
#
_symmetry.space_group_name_H-M   'P 1'
#
loop_
_entity.id
_entity.type
_entity.pdbx_description
1 polymer ?
#
loop_
_entity_poly.entity_id
_entity_poly.type
_entity_poly.pdbx_seq_one_letter_code
_entity_poly.pdbx_strand_id
1 'polypeptide(L)'
;FRYASAYKRVNNITSTGLWEMFLEPKPEKPADELPKDDPKYKKPLPEDILKTEPGAGTIPDVDPESMEGETYNMCHFWSNFEIARLDWFRSKEYEDFFQMMDRSGGFWMERWGDAPIHSLAAGVLLSPSQIHYFRDIGYRHTTIAHCPANAKARQEPRQPYLEMTTTDEKKRIEEDAYWEEWDEEKENGVGCRCRCDPEVPEVELKEGSCLPNWVDVAGGWITPGPPA
;
A
#
# COMPACT_ATOMS: atom_id res chain seq x y z
N PHE A 1 0.26 -0.57 13.69
CA PHE A 1 1.67 -0.19 13.40
C PHE A 1 2.62 -0.41 14.58
N ARG A 2 2.38 0.17 15.77
CA ARG A 2 3.27 0.01 16.96
C ARG A 2 3.76 -1.41 17.24
N TYR A 3 2.87 -2.40 17.19
CA TYR A 3 3.23 -3.80 17.43
C TYR A 3 4.01 -4.43 16.26
N ALA A 4 3.80 -3.95 15.03
CA ALA A 4 4.53 -4.44 13.86
C ALA A 4 5.98 -3.92 13.88
N SER A 5 6.14 -2.62 14.19
CA SER A 5 7.45 -2.02 14.44
C SER A 5 8.16 -2.70 15.62
N ALA A 6 7.44 -2.97 16.72
CA ALA A 6 7.98 -3.72 17.84
C ALA A 6 8.39 -5.16 17.47
N TYR A 7 7.60 -5.87 16.65
CA TYR A 7 7.96 -7.21 16.16
C TYR A 7 9.24 -7.19 15.34
N LYS A 8 9.36 -6.23 14.41
CA LYS A 8 10.57 -6.02 13.59
C LYS A 8 11.80 -5.78 14.49
N ARG A 9 11.67 -4.94 15.52
CA ARG A 9 12.74 -4.64 16.49
C ARG A 9 13.13 -5.86 17.34
N VAL A 10 12.16 -6.54 17.94
CA VAL A 10 12.40 -7.69 18.84
C VAL A 10 13.07 -8.85 18.10
N ASN A 11 12.73 -9.04 16.82
CA ASN A 11 13.30 -10.09 15.98
C ASN A 11 14.52 -9.62 15.17
N ASN A 12 15.00 -8.39 15.39
CA ASN A 12 16.14 -7.79 14.69
C ASN A 12 16.04 -7.88 13.15
N ILE A 13 14.82 -7.67 12.63
CA ILE A 13 14.50 -7.75 11.20
C ILE A 13 14.84 -6.41 10.54
N THR A 14 15.69 -6.44 9.53
CA THR A 14 15.93 -5.30 8.63
C THR A 14 14.92 -5.34 7.49
N SER A 15 14.32 -4.19 7.15
CA SER A 15 13.44 -4.11 5.98
C SER A 15 14.19 -4.51 4.71
N THR A 16 13.48 -5.18 3.80
CA THR A 16 13.96 -5.50 2.45
C THR A 16 13.44 -4.52 1.39
N GLY A 17 12.84 -3.40 1.82
CA GLY A 17 12.34 -2.31 0.98
C GLY A 17 10.82 -2.15 1.01
N LEU A 18 10.06 -3.22 1.30
CA LEU A 18 8.59 -3.14 1.27
C LEU A 18 8.00 -2.39 2.48
N TRP A 19 8.67 -2.43 3.64
CA TRP A 19 8.23 -1.70 4.83
C TRP A 19 8.11 -0.19 4.57
N GLU A 20 9.04 0.36 3.79
CA GLU A 20 9.13 1.78 3.48
C GLU A 20 7.91 2.30 2.72
N MET A 21 7.17 1.44 2.01
CA MET A 21 5.90 1.79 1.35
C MET A 21 4.86 2.30 2.36
N PHE A 22 4.92 1.81 3.59
CA PHE A 22 3.94 2.08 4.65
C PHE A 22 4.34 3.25 5.56
N LEU A 23 5.48 3.89 5.28
CA LEU A 23 5.98 4.98 6.10
C LEU A 23 5.56 6.34 5.54
N GLU A 24 5.28 7.28 6.43
CA GLU A 24 5.20 8.69 6.05
C GLU A 24 6.59 9.16 5.59
N PRO A 25 6.66 9.96 4.51
CA PRO A 25 7.91 10.59 4.11
C PRO A 25 8.44 11.42 5.27
N LYS A 26 9.67 11.17 5.71
CA LYS A 26 10.30 12.03 6.70
C LYS A 26 10.49 13.40 6.04
N PRO A 27 10.04 14.50 6.65
CA PRO A 27 10.44 15.81 6.17
C PRO A 27 11.97 15.81 6.13
N GLU A 28 12.55 16.22 5.00
CA GLU A 28 13.96 16.57 4.99
C GLU A 28 14.13 17.57 6.13
N LYS A 29 14.83 17.17 7.19
CA LYS A 29 15.28 18.15 8.18
C LYS A 29 15.95 19.23 7.35
N PRO A 30 15.55 20.52 7.42
CA PRO A 30 16.32 21.56 6.80
C PRO A 30 17.75 21.35 7.28
N ALA A 31 18.61 20.93 6.35
CA ALA A 31 19.92 20.38 6.67
C ALA A 31 20.62 21.40 7.53
N ASP A 32 20.74 21.15 8.85
CA ASP A 32 21.07 22.14 9.87
C ASP A 32 21.72 23.36 9.24
N GLU A 33 20.91 24.32 8.78
CA GLU A 33 21.41 25.60 8.30
C GLU A 33 21.69 26.35 9.60
N LEU A 34 22.70 25.85 10.31
CA LEU A 34 23.47 26.60 11.26
C LEU A 34 23.73 27.93 10.55
N PRO A 35 23.33 29.06 11.15
CA PRO A 35 23.82 30.34 10.71
C PRO A 35 25.34 30.28 10.84
N LYS A 36 26.02 29.88 9.75
CA LYS A 36 27.44 30.11 9.58
C LYS A 36 27.54 31.62 9.58
N ASP A 37 28.04 32.16 10.68
CA ASP A 37 28.38 33.57 10.94
C ASP A 37 27.60 34.30 12.06
N ASP A 38 27.04 33.60 13.06
CA ASP A 38 26.75 34.25 14.35
C ASP A 38 27.87 33.95 15.39
N PRO A 39 28.68 34.96 15.80
CA PRO A 39 29.74 34.78 16.80
C PRO A 39 29.23 34.40 18.20
N LYS A 40 27.91 34.32 18.43
CA LYS A 40 27.30 33.80 19.67
C LYS A 40 26.82 32.34 19.60
N TYR A 41 26.99 31.63 18.48
CA TYR A 41 26.55 30.24 18.39
C TYR A 41 27.38 29.34 19.32
N LYS A 42 26.75 28.84 20.39
CA LYS A 42 27.28 27.74 21.21
C LYS A 42 26.65 26.45 20.72
N LYS A 43 27.49 25.45 20.41
CA LYS A 43 27.01 24.09 20.11
C LYS A 43 26.04 23.64 21.21
N PRO A 44 24.88 23.04 20.86
CA PRO A 44 24.02 22.45 21.87
C PRO A 44 24.83 21.41 22.65
N LEU A 45 24.77 21.50 23.98
CA LEU A 45 25.40 20.54 24.87
C LEU A 45 24.76 19.16 24.66
N PRO A 46 25.50 18.06 24.92
CA PRO A 46 24.94 16.71 24.89
C PRO A 46 23.62 16.61 25.65
N GLU A 47 22.67 15.82 25.13
CA GLU A 47 21.31 15.67 25.70
C GLU A 47 21.30 15.36 27.21
N ASP A 48 22.35 14.71 27.71
CA ASP A 48 22.50 14.38 29.13
C ASP A 48 22.70 15.61 30.04
N ILE A 49 23.19 16.73 29.51
CA ILE A 49 23.41 17.98 30.28
C ILE A 49 22.15 18.85 30.27
N LEU A 50 21.34 18.79 29.20
CA LEU A 50 20.06 19.50 29.09
C LEU A 50 19.00 18.97 30.07
N LYS A 51 19.14 17.73 30.55
CA LYS A 51 18.25 17.12 31.55
C LYS A 51 18.47 17.63 32.98
N THR A 52 19.58 18.36 33.24
CA THR A 52 20.00 18.76 34.59
C THR A 52 19.70 20.20 34.98
N GLU A 53 19.29 21.08 34.05
CA GLU A 53 18.97 22.48 34.36
C GLU A 53 17.44 22.72 34.43
N PRO A 54 16.89 23.20 35.56
CA PRO A 54 15.47 23.51 35.66
C PRO A 54 15.13 24.71 34.76
N GLY A 55 14.47 24.46 33.63
CA GLY A 55 13.99 25.49 32.70
C GLY A 55 14.73 25.64 31.37
N ALA A 56 15.72 24.78 31.07
CA ALA A 56 16.51 24.87 29.83
C ALA A 56 16.28 23.73 28.80
N GLY A 57 15.30 22.86 29.02
CA GLY A 57 14.93 21.82 28.05
C GLY A 57 13.50 22.00 27.59
N THR A 58 13.29 22.51 26.38
CA THR A 58 12.09 22.11 25.65
C THR A 58 12.21 20.60 25.51
N ILE A 59 11.40 19.85 26.25
CA ILE A 59 11.22 18.42 26.03
C ILE A 59 11.03 18.25 24.52
N PRO A 60 11.81 17.41 23.82
CA PRO A 60 11.60 17.16 22.40
C PRO A 60 10.13 16.87 22.19
N ASP A 61 9.51 17.49 21.19
CA ASP A 61 8.12 17.19 20.86
C ASP A 61 8.06 15.73 20.41
N VAL A 62 7.65 14.85 21.32
CA VAL A 62 7.56 13.41 21.06
C VAL A 62 6.21 13.19 20.41
N ASP A 63 6.22 12.96 19.10
CA ASP A 63 5.04 12.51 18.39
C ASP A 63 4.59 11.15 18.97
N PRO A 64 3.40 11.07 19.60
CA PRO A 64 2.93 9.83 20.22
C PRO A 64 2.66 8.71 19.22
N GLU A 65 2.49 9.01 17.94
CA GLU A 65 2.26 8.03 16.88
C GLU A 65 3.55 7.54 16.24
N SER A 66 4.68 8.22 16.50
CA SER A 66 5.99 7.83 15.99
C SER A 66 6.56 6.65 16.77
N MET A 67 6.97 5.61 16.04
CA MET A 67 7.55 4.39 16.57
C MET A 67 8.95 4.24 16.01
N GLU A 68 9.98 4.40 16.85
CA GLU A 68 11.39 4.38 16.42
C GLU A 68 11.71 5.44 15.35
N GLY A 69 11.01 6.58 15.39
CA GLY A 69 11.16 7.66 14.40
C GLY A 69 10.52 7.35 13.04
N GLU A 70 9.61 6.38 12.98
CA GLU A 70 8.80 6.02 11.82
C GLU A 70 7.31 6.22 12.14
N THR A 71 6.55 6.79 11.20
CA THR A 71 5.10 6.99 11.33
C THR A 71 4.39 6.27 10.18
N TYR A 72 3.25 5.65 10.47
CA TYR A 72 2.49 4.87 9.49
C TYR A 72 1.62 5.78 8.62
N ASN A 73 1.79 5.71 7.30
CA ASN A 73 1.00 6.50 6.35
C ASN A 73 -0.41 5.94 6.08
N MET A 74 -0.84 4.93 6.84
CA MET A 74 -2.13 4.24 6.71
C MET A 74 -2.35 3.42 5.43
N CYS A 75 -1.33 3.33 4.56
CA CYS A 75 -1.41 2.54 3.33
C CYS A 75 -1.44 1.04 3.61
N HIS A 76 -2.24 0.32 2.83
CA HIS A 76 -2.36 -1.13 2.88
C HIS A 76 -2.89 -1.67 1.56
N PHE A 77 -2.60 -2.93 1.28
CA PHE A 77 -3.24 -3.69 0.20
C PHE A 77 -4.66 -4.08 0.61
N TRP A 78 -5.60 -4.01 -0.32
CA TRP A 78 -7.01 -4.22 -0.02
C TRP A 78 -7.38 -5.71 -0.16
N SER A 79 -7.44 -6.42 0.98
CA SER A 79 -7.58 -7.88 1.05
C SER A 79 -8.92 -8.44 0.53
N ASN A 80 -9.89 -7.59 0.19
CA ASN A 80 -11.11 -8.02 -0.51
C ASN A 80 -10.79 -8.77 -1.82
N PHE A 81 -9.66 -8.42 -2.47
CA PHE A 81 -9.10 -9.18 -3.57
C PHE A 81 -7.63 -9.51 -3.26
N GLU A 82 -7.35 -10.78 -3.00
CA GLU A 82 -6.00 -11.25 -2.71
C GLU A 82 -5.78 -12.62 -3.35
N ILE A 83 -4.74 -12.74 -4.18
CA ILE A 83 -4.23 -14.02 -4.68
C ILE A 83 -2.87 -14.24 -4.03
N ALA A 84 -2.83 -15.08 -3.00
CA ALA A 84 -1.63 -15.27 -2.21
C ALA A 84 -1.35 -16.76 -1.95
N ARG A 85 -0.09 -17.07 -1.66
CA ARG A 85 0.31 -18.42 -1.30
C ARG A 85 0.05 -18.68 0.18
N LEU A 86 -0.77 -19.68 0.47
CA LEU A 86 -1.12 -20.05 1.85
C LEU A 86 0.06 -20.60 2.66
N ASP A 87 1.13 -21.07 2.02
CA ASP A 87 2.31 -21.55 2.74
C ASP A 87 3.08 -20.41 3.42
N TRP A 88 3.04 -19.19 2.87
CA TRP A 88 3.55 -18.02 3.56
C TRP A 88 2.73 -17.68 4.80
N PHE A 89 1.39 -17.70 4.72
CA PHE A 89 0.52 -17.51 5.89
C PHE A 89 0.68 -18.61 6.95
N ARG A 90 1.07 -19.82 6.55
CA ARG A 90 1.35 -20.94 7.45
C ARG A 90 2.82 -21.00 7.90
N SER A 91 3.65 -20.05 7.45
CA SER A 91 5.05 -19.96 7.85
C SER A 91 5.14 -19.63 9.33
N LYS A 92 6.28 -20.00 9.95
CA LYS A 92 6.50 -19.70 11.36
C LYS A 92 6.56 -18.19 11.58
N GLU A 93 7.16 -17.47 10.64
CA GLU A 93 7.38 -16.03 10.70
C GLU A 93 6.07 -15.25 10.68
N TYR A 94 5.12 -15.64 9.82
CA TYR A 94 3.80 -15.02 9.80
C TYR A 94 2.98 -15.37 11.04
N GLU A 95 3.00 -16.64 11.46
CA GLU A 95 2.26 -17.08 12.66
C GLU A 95 2.79 -16.37 13.92
N ASP A 96 4.11 -16.26 14.10
CA ASP A 96 4.71 -15.53 15.22
C ASP A 96 4.30 -14.04 15.20
N PHE A 97 4.30 -13.41 14.02
CA PHE A 97 3.83 -12.03 13.85
C PHE A 97 2.36 -11.89 14.25
N PHE A 98 1.50 -12.77 13.73
CA PHE A 98 0.08 -12.78 14.02
C PHE A 98 -0.21 -13.01 15.51
N GLN A 99 0.49 -13.97 16.15
CA GLN A 99 0.37 -14.23 17.58
C GLN A 99 0.75 -13.02 18.44
N MET A 100 1.73 -12.23 18.02
CA MET A 100 2.05 -10.97 18.71
C MET A 100 0.93 -9.94 18.57
N MET A 101 0.29 -9.86 17.40
CA MET A 101 -0.86 -8.99 17.17
C MET A 101 -2.08 -9.43 17.99
N ASP A 102 -2.39 -10.72 18.01
CA ASP A 102 -3.54 -11.25 18.75
C ASP A 102 -3.40 -11.01 20.26
N ARG A 103 -2.22 -11.32 20.82
CA ARG A 103 -1.93 -11.09 22.25
C ARG A 103 -1.97 -9.63 22.68
N SER A 104 -1.81 -8.70 21.74
CA SER A 104 -1.93 -7.28 22.03
C SER A 104 -3.37 -6.84 22.33
N GLY A 105 -4.37 -7.62 21.92
CA GLY A 105 -5.78 -7.33 22.09
C GLY A 105 -6.36 -6.30 21.11
N GLY A 106 -5.56 -5.77 20.18
CA GLY A 106 -6.00 -4.72 19.25
C GLY A 106 -7.15 -5.09 18.32
N PHE A 107 -7.33 -6.38 18.01
CA PHE A 107 -8.50 -6.86 17.25
C PHE A 107 -9.83 -6.65 18.00
N TRP A 108 -9.79 -6.64 19.32
CA TRP A 108 -10.98 -6.57 20.18
C TRP A 108 -11.16 -5.19 20.81
N MET A 109 -10.05 -4.55 21.18
CA MET A 109 -10.02 -3.24 21.84
C MET A 109 -10.01 -2.09 20.85
N GLU A 110 -9.50 -2.33 19.63
CA GLU A 110 -9.52 -1.40 18.51
C GLU A 110 -10.31 -2.04 17.35
N ARG A 111 -10.15 -1.53 16.12
CA ARG A 111 -10.82 -2.09 14.93
C ARG A 111 -9.81 -2.45 13.85
N TRP A 112 -8.87 -3.33 14.19
CA TRP A 112 -7.88 -3.80 13.23
C TRP A 112 -8.53 -4.72 12.20
N GLY A 113 -8.53 -4.28 10.95
CA GLY A 113 -8.90 -5.13 9.82
C GLY A 113 -7.77 -6.09 9.45
N ASP A 114 -8.11 -7.15 8.73
CA ASP A 114 -7.15 -8.09 8.16
C ASP A 114 -6.24 -7.40 7.11
N ALA A 115 -6.79 -6.52 6.28
CA ALA A 115 -6.05 -5.79 5.24
C ALA A 115 -4.76 -5.09 5.73
N PRO A 116 -4.81 -4.20 6.76
CA PRO A 116 -3.59 -3.60 7.31
C PRO A 116 -2.69 -4.62 8.03
N ILE A 117 -3.23 -5.70 8.60
CA ILE A 117 -2.42 -6.73 9.25
C ILE A 117 -1.62 -7.54 8.24
N HIS A 118 -2.25 -8.02 7.16
CA HIS A 118 -1.59 -8.71 6.05
C HIS A 118 -0.53 -7.81 5.42
N SER A 119 -0.85 -6.54 5.21
CA SER A 119 0.05 -5.56 4.60
C SER A 119 1.27 -5.26 5.46
N LEU A 120 1.10 -5.03 6.76
CA LEU A 120 2.22 -4.82 7.68
C LEU A 120 3.05 -6.09 7.84
N ALA A 121 2.44 -7.27 7.88
CA ALA A 121 3.17 -8.53 7.88
C ALA A 121 4.03 -8.70 6.62
N ALA A 122 3.45 -8.42 5.45
CA ALA A 122 4.17 -8.43 4.18
C ALA A 122 5.32 -7.41 4.19
N GLY A 123 5.07 -6.18 4.65
CA GLY A 123 6.10 -5.14 4.76
C GLY A 123 7.27 -5.52 5.64
N VAL A 124 7.04 -6.25 6.73
CA VAL A 124 8.11 -6.73 7.62
C VAL A 124 8.83 -7.96 7.04
N LEU A 125 8.11 -8.89 6.42
CA LEU A 125 8.60 -10.25 6.13
C LEU A 125 8.96 -10.52 4.66
N LEU A 126 8.54 -9.67 3.73
CA LEU A 126 8.68 -9.89 2.29
C LEU A 126 9.41 -8.72 1.61
N SER A 127 10.05 -9.01 0.48
CA SER A 127 10.60 -7.99 -0.41
C SER A 127 9.60 -7.54 -1.46
N PRO A 128 9.76 -6.34 -2.06
CA PRO A 128 8.85 -5.85 -3.10
C PRO A 128 8.69 -6.82 -4.27
N SER A 129 9.77 -7.54 -4.65
CA SER A 129 9.75 -8.56 -5.70
C SER A 129 8.89 -9.80 -5.41
N GLN A 130 8.48 -10.00 -4.15
CA GLN A 130 7.60 -11.11 -3.75
C GLN A 130 6.12 -10.73 -3.74
N ILE A 131 5.80 -9.45 -3.96
CA ILE A 131 4.44 -8.94 -4.06
C ILE A 131 4.17 -8.55 -5.52
N HIS A 132 3.00 -8.91 -6.02
CA HIS A 132 2.59 -8.63 -7.39
C HIS A 132 1.31 -7.80 -7.41
N TYR A 133 1.36 -6.66 -8.09
CA TYR A 133 0.18 -5.87 -8.40
C TYR A 133 -0.36 -6.26 -9.78
N PHE A 134 -1.52 -6.91 -9.80
CA PHE A 134 -2.20 -7.37 -11.01
C PHE A 134 -2.86 -6.20 -11.75
N ARG A 135 -2.06 -5.48 -12.55
CA ARG A 135 -2.49 -4.29 -13.30
C ARG A 135 -3.44 -4.59 -14.45
N ASP A 136 -3.53 -5.84 -14.86
CA ASP A 136 -4.29 -6.33 -16.01
C ASP A 136 -5.68 -6.84 -15.63
N ILE A 137 -5.96 -7.01 -14.34
CA ILE A 137 -7.24 -7.53 -13.84
C ILE A 137 -8.17 -6.37 -13.47
N GLY A 138 -9.23 -6.18 -14.27
CA GLY A 138 -10.33 -5.32 -13.88
C GLY A 138 -11.07 -5.86 -12.65
N TYR A 139 -11.18 -5.07 -11.59
CA TYR A 139 -11.83 -5.45 -10.33
C TYR A 139 -12.57 -4.26 -9.72
N ARG A 140 -13.76 -4.52 -9.16
CA ARG A 140 -14.54 -3.51 -8.43
C ARG A 140 -15.06 -4.09 -7.13
N HIS A 141 -14.91 -3.32 -6.06
CA HIS A 141 -15.62 -3.55 -4.82
C HIS A 141 -16.25 -2.23 -4.38
N THR A 142 -17.59 -2.20 -4.37
CA THR A 142 -18.41 -1.01 -4.06
C THR A 142 -18.03 0.23 -4.88
N THR A 143 -17.36 1.22 -4.27
CA THR A 143 -17.03 2.55 -4.82
C THR A 143 -15.55 2.71 -5.18
N ILE A 144 -14.80 1.61 -5.14
CA ILE A 144 -13.41 1.55 -5.55
C ILE A 144 -13.31 0.52 -6.67
N ALA A 145 -12.76 0.95 -7.80
CA ALA A 145 -12.55 0.10 -8.96
C ALA A 145 -11.11 0.27 -9.45
N HIS A 146 -10.50 -0.85 -9.80
CA HIS A 146 -9.38 -0.92 -10.71
C HIS A 146 -9.94 -1.36 -12.06
N CYS A 147 -9.96 -0.46 -13.03
CA CYS A 147 -10.40 -0.69 -14.39
C CYS A 147 -9.32 -0.21 -15.37
N PRO A 148 -8.32 -1.06 -15.64
CA PRO A 148 -7.18 -0.67 -16.48
C PRO A 148 -7.63 -0.39 -17.91
N ALA A 149 -7.04 0.63 -18.53
CA ALA A 149 -7.31 0.95 -19.92
C ALA A 149 -6.90 -0.22 -20.85
N ASN A 150 -7.70 -0.48 -21.88
CA ASN A 150 -7.50 -1.60 -22.80
C ASN A 150 -6.21 -1.44 -23.62
N ALA A 151 -5.40 -2.49 -23.65
CA ALA A 151 -4.10 -2.50 -24.30
C ALA A 151 -4.22 -2.50 -25.83
N LYS A 152 -3.55 -1.55 -26.48
CA LYS A 152 -3.50 -1.49 -27.95
C LYS A 152 -2.73 -2.68 -28.53
N ALA A 153 -3.31 -3.37 -29.51
CA ALA A 153 -2.70 -4.47 -30.28
C ALA A 153 -2.18 -5.68 -29.47
N ARG A 154 -2.54 -5.81 -28.18
CA ARG A 154 -2.12 -6.93 -27.30
C ARG A 154 -3.31 -7.72 -26.72
N GLN A 155 -4.48 -7.61 -27.34
CA GLN A 155 -5.68 -8.32 -26.90
C GLN A 155 -5.80 -9.67 -27.63
N GLU A 156 -5.80 -10.77 -26.88
CA GLU A 156 -6.14 -12.09 -27.41
C GLU A 156 -7.60 -12.14 -27.89
N PRO A 157 -7.95 -12.97 -28.90
CA PRO A 157 -9.33 -13.12 -29.35
C PRO A 157 -10.29 -13.51 -28.21
N ARG A 158 -11.44 -12.83 -28.10
CA ARG A 158 -12.48 -13.16 -27.11
C ARG A 158 -13.18 -14.43 -27.52
N GLN A 159 -13.31 -15.34 -26.56
CA GLN A 159 -14.21 -16.47 -26.66
C GLN A 159 -15.51 -16.11 -25.93
N PRO A 160 -16.69 -16.30 -26.55
CA PRO A 160 -17.96 -16.11 -25.86
C PRO A 160 -18.03 -16.94 -24.58
N TYR A 161 -18.53 -16.35 -23.50
CA TYR A 161 -18.73 -17.01 -22.22
C TYR A 161 -20.21 -16.93 -21.84
N LEU A 162 -20.94 -17.98 -22.20
CA LEU A 162 -22.32 -18.15 -21.76
C LEU A 162 -22.31 -18.75 -20.35
N GLU A 163 -22.55 -17.92 -19.35
CA GLU A 163 -22.56 -18.32 -17.95
C GLU A 163 -23.56 -19.47 -17.72
N MET A 164 -23.13 -20.55 -17.05
CA MET A 164 -23.94 -21.77 -16.96
C MET A 164 -24.96 -21.75 -15.80
N THR A 165 -24.92 -20.75 -14.91
CA THR A 165 -25.83 -20.69 -13.76
C THR A 165 -27.18 -20.03 -14.10
N THR A 166 -27.18 -19.11 -15.07
CA THR A 166 -28.40 -18.49 -15.59
C THR A 166 -29.18 -19.47 -16.47
N THR A 167 -30.41 -19.80 -16.07
CA THR A 167 -31.26 -20.80 -16.77
C THR A 167 -31.90 -20.27 -18.05
N ASP A 168 -32.08 -18.96 -18.15
CA ASP A 168 -32.67 -18.30 -19.32
C ASP A 168 -31.59 -18.11 -20.41
N GLU A 169 -31.72 -18.85 -21.51
CA GLU A 169 -30.79 -18.80 -22.64
C GLU A 169 -30.69 -17.41 -23.26
N LYS A 170 -31.81 -16.67 -23.35
CA LYS A 170 -31.83 -15.33 -23.93
C LYS A 170 -30.99 -14.38 -23.09
N LYS A 171 -31.13 -14.44 -21.76
CA LYS A 171 -30.36 -13.61 -20.83
C LYS A 171 -28.85 -13.89 -20.90
N ARG A 172 -28.46 -15.16 -21.04
CA ARG A 172 -27.04 -15.52 -21.20
C ARG A 172 -26.43 -14.91 -22.45
N ILE A 173 -27.16 -14.95 -23.57
CA ILE A 173 -26.71 -14.36 -24.84
C ILE A 173 -26.67 -12.83 -24.74
N GLU A 174 -27.67 -12.20 -24.11
CA GLU A 174 -27.71 -10.75 -23.90
C GLU A 174 -26.57 -10.26 -23.00
N GLU A 175 -26.23 -11.01 -21.94
CA GLU A 175 -25.10 -10.72 -21.08
C GLU A 175 -23.76 -10.88 -21.80
N ASP A 176 -23.59 -11.95 -22.56
CA ASP A 176 -22.37 -12.14 -23.37
C ASP A 176 -22.18 -11.01 -24.38
N ALA A 177 -23.26 -10.62 -25.08
CA ALA A 177 -23.26 -9.49 -26.01
C ALA A 177 -22.95 -8.16 -25.31
N TYR A 178 -23.45 -7.96 -24.09
CA TYR A 178 -23.11 -6.78 -23.28
C TYR A 178 -21.60 -6.69 -22.99
N TRP A 179 -20.95 -7.82 -22.67
CA TRP A 179 -19.50 -7.88 -22.44
C TRP A 179 -18.67 -7.96 -23.73
N GLU A 180 -19.31 -8.12 -24.89
CA GLU A 180 -18.67 -7.97 -26.20
C GLU A 180 -18.43 -6.50 -26.57
N GLU A 181 -19.15 -5.58 -25.92
CA GLU A 181 -18.96 -4.14 -26.06
C GLU A 181 -18.06 -3.60 -24.93
N TRP A 182 -16.74 -3.73 -25.09
CA TRP A 182 -15.73 -3.16 -24.18
C TRP A 182 -15.28 -1.77 -24.60
N ASP A 183 -14.59 -1.06 -23.71
CA ASP A 183 -14.11 0.31 -23.95
C ASP A 183 -12.98 0.37 -24.98
N GLU A 184 -12.80 1.52 -25.62
CA GLU A 184 -11.73 1.70 -26.62
C GLU A 184 -10.32 1.52 -26.02
N GLU A 185 -9.42 1.01 -26.86
CA GLU A 185 -7.99 0.87 -26.55
C GLU A 185 -7.34 2.23 -26.32
N LYS A 186 -6.43 2.31 -25.34
CA LYS A 186 -5.65 3.53 -25.06
C LYS A 186 -4.15 3.21 -25.06
N GLU A 187 -3.36 4.23 -25.39
CA GLU A 187 -1.90 4.15 -25.26
C GLU A 187 -1.51 3.83 -23.81
N ASN A 188 -0.49 2.98 -23.64
CA ASN A 188 -0.05 2.45 -22.35
C ASN A 188 -1.11 1.63 -21.56
N GLY A 189 -2.20 1.24 -22.22
CA GLY A 189 -3.17 0.30 -21.66
C GLY A 189 -2.55 -1.07 -21.39
N VAL A 190 -3.01 -1.68 -20.29
CA VAL A 190 -2.59 -3.02 -19.82
C VAL A 190 -3.80 -3.93 -19.59
N GLY A 191 -5.02 -3.39 -19.58
CA GLY A 191 -6.25 -4.15 -19.44
C GLY A 191 -6.61 -4.93 -20.70
N CYS A 192 -7.45 -5.95 -20.51
CA CYS A 192 -7.98 -6.78 -21.58
C CYS A 192 -9.51 -6.68 -21.61
N ARG A 193 -10.06 -5.97 -22.60
CA ARG A 193 -11.51 -5.86 -22.86
C ARG A 193 -12.31 -5.39 -21.63
N CYS A 194 -11.73 -4.53 -20.81
CA CYS A 194 -12.41 -3.89 -19.71
C CYS A 194 -13.53 -2.97 -20.21
N ARG A 195 -14.67 -3.00 -19.52
CA ARG A 195 -15.78 -2.06 -19.66
C ARG A 195 -15.89 -1.29 -18.35
N CYS A 196 -15.39 -0.07 -18.32
CA CYS A 196 -15.25 0.73 -17.11
C CYS A 196 -16.52 1.54 -16.82
N ASP A 197 -16.90 1.60 -15.55
CA ASP A 197 -18.00 2.44 -15.10
C ASP A 197 -17.55 3.90 -15.01
N PRO A 198 -18.10 4.84 -15.79
CA PRO A 198 -17.69 6.24 -15.75
C PRO A 198 -18.00 6.93 -14.41
N GLU A 199 -18.90 6.38 -13.60
CA GLU A 199 -19.25 6.92 -12.28
C GLU A 199 -18.26 6.50 -11.18
N VAL A 200 -17.46 5.44 -11.41
CA VAL A 200 -16.48 4.96 -10.44
C VAL A 200 -15.07 5.12 -10.99
N PRO A 201 -14.31 6.13 -10.52
CA PRO A 201 -12.99 6.41 -11.05
C PRO A 201 -11.99 5.30 -10.72
N GLU A 202 -11.03 5.14 -11.62
CA GLU A 202 -9.85 4.27 -11.48
C GLU A 202 -9.08 4.59 -10.19
N VAL A 203 -8.77 3.55 -9.40
CA VAL A 203 -8.05 3.66 -8.13
C VAL A 203 -6.59 4.08 -8.31
N GLU A 204 -5.94 3.73 -9.42
CA GLU A 204 -4.56 4.14 -9.70
C GLU A 204 -4.38 5.68 -9.68
N LEU A 205 -5.41 6.43 -10.10
CA LEU A 205 -5.39 7.90 -10.20
C LEU A 205 -6.16 8.61 -9.08
N LYS A 206 -6.75 7.86 -8.15
CA LYS A 206 -7.61 8.42 -7.12
C LYS A 206 -6.78 9.08 -6.02
N GLU A 207 -7.20 10.26 -5.56
CA GLU A 207 -6.60 10.91 -4.40
C GLU A 207 -6.71 10.01 -3.15
N GLY A 208 -5.61 9.88 -2.41
CA GLY A 208 -5.50 8.94 -1.29
C GLY A 208 -5.16 7.50 -1.69
N SER A 209 -4.96 7.21 -2.98
CA SER A 209 -4.38 5.94 -3.43
C SER A 209 -2.93 5.81 -2.98
N CYS A 210 -2.56 4.62 -2.52
CA CYS A 210 -1.19 4.28 -2.11
C CYS A 210 -0.33 3.79 -3.29
N LEU A 211 -0.86 3.85 -4.51
CA LEU A 211 -0.12 3.43 -5.69
C LEU A 211 1.17 4.24 -5.95
N PRO A 212 1.23 5.56 -5.72
CA PRO A 212 2.50 6.29 -5.81
C PRO A 212 3.59 5.70 -4.91
N ASN A 213 3.27 5.43 -3.64
CA ASN A 213 4.20 4.78 -2.70
C ASN A 213 4.62 3.37 -3.17
N TRP A 214 3.70 2.62 -3.79
CA TRP A 214 4.02 1.32 -4.39
C TRP A 214 5.00 1.48 -5.55
N VAL A 215 4.79 2.46 -6.44
CA VAL A 215 5.68 2.73 -7.59
C VAL A 215 7.07 3.17 -7.13
N ASP A 216 7.18 3.94 -6.06
CA ASP A 216 8.47 4.37 -5.50
C ASP A 216 9.30 3.18 -4.98
N VAL A 217 8.64 2.17 -4.41
CA VAL A 217 9.30 1.02 -3.77
C VAL A 217 9.49 -0.16 -4.72
N ALA A 218 8.46 -0.51 -5.48
CA ALA A 218 8.47 -1.65 -6.40
C ALA A 218 8.95 -1.27 -7.82
N GLY A 219 9.02 0.03 -8.13
CA GLY A 219 9.26 0.54 -9.47
C GLY A 219 8.00 0.47 -10.36
N GLY A 220 8.13 0.98 -11.58
CA GLY A 220 7.07 0.95 -12.59
C GLY A 220 6.48 2.33 -12.88
N TRP A 221 5.20 2.36 -13.24
CA TRP A 221 4.48 3.57 -13.62
C TRP A 221 2.98 3.42 -13.37
N ILE A 222 2.28 4.55 -13.26
CA ILE A 222 0.82 4.65 -13.16
C ILE A 222 0.22 4.76 -14.56
N THR A 223 -0.96 4.18 -14.82
CA THR A 223 -1.66 4.22 -16.12
C THR A 223 -3.00 4.96 -16.02
N PRO A 224 -3.36 5.80 -17.02
CA PRO A 224 -2.50 6.29 -18.11
C PRO A 224 -1.36 7.15 -17.56
N GLY A 225 -0.14 6.88 -18.02
CA GLY A 225 1.01 7.69 -17.64
C GLY A 225 0.80 9.16 -18.04
N PRO A 226 1.52 10.11 -17.44
CA PRO A 226 1.52 11.49 -17.93
C PRO A 226 1.82 11.48 -19.44
N PRO A 227 1.18 12.35 -20.24
CA PRO A 227 1.50 12.45 -21.66
C PRO A 227 3.02 12.66 -21.81
N ALA A 228 3.64 11.84 -22.66
CA ALA A 228 5.06 11.91 -22.97
C ALA A 228 5.42 13.24 -23.65
#